data_AF-W7E4D8-F1
#
_entry.id   AF-W7E4D8-F1
#
_cell.length_a   1.000
_cell.length_b   1.000
_cell.length_c   1.000
_cell.angle_alpha   90.00
_cell.angle_beta   90.00
_cell.angle_gamma   90.00
#
_symmetry.space_group_name_H-M   'P 1'
#
loop_
_entity.id
_entity.type
_entity.pdbx_description
1 polymer ?
#
loop_
_entity_poly.entity_id
_entity_poly.type
_entity_poly.pdbx_seq_one_letter_code
_entity_poly.pdbx_strand_id
1 'polypeptide(L)'
;TCKDEGLKVLREAPKEVQNIDIVAIHGLGAHPDESWCKNVGTAEEPQWRNWLIEDDMLPAVAPNARIMRYGYASLWFGHIEMRHGMALMAGRFLRVLNQQRKRAPFRPLVFVTYGFGGLIVLEALLEAEQHPEKWPGIFSSNTGLVLFGTPFRGAQRMKQMEILEAAWFEYHGYQIPQSGIAYLQELAGPDKQDSARLVL
;
A
#
# COMPACT_ATOMS: atom_id res chain seq x y z
N THR A 1 6.28 -5.72 19.34
CA THR A 1 5.92 -5.26 17.99
C THR A 1 6.85 -5.94 17.00
N CYS A 2 6.32 -6.47 15.90
CA CYS A 2 7.14 -7.00 14.81
C CYS A 2 8.04 -5.85 14.31
N LYS A 3 9.31 -6.12 13.98
CA LYS A 3 10.29 -5.08 13.59
C LYS A 3 9.87 -4.31 12.32
N ASP A 4 8.95 -4.87 11.57
CA ASP A 4 8.59 -4.41 10.24
C ASP A 4 7.30 -3.58 10.21
N GLU A 5 6.55 -3.54 11.32
CA GLU A 5 5.32 -2.74 11.44
C GLU A 5 5.59 -1.27 11.80
N GLY A 6 4.64 -0.40 11.43
CA GLY A 6 4.66 1.02 11.74
C GLY A 6 5.35 1.87 10.67
N LEU A 7 5.39 3.17 10.95
CA LEU A 7 6.00 4.17 10.08
C LEU A 7 7.50 4.23 10.37
N LYS A 8 8.32 4.00 9.35
CA LYS A 8 9.78 4.07 9.42
C LYS A 8 10.27 5.15 8.48
N VAL A 9 11.10 6.06 8.99
CA VAL A 9 11.85 7.00 8.16
C VAL A 9 13.02 6.25 7.53
N LEU A 10 13.05 6.21 6.21
CA LEU A 10 14.13 5.60 5.43
C LEU A 10 15.21 6.63 5.08
N ARG A 11 14.78 7.87 4.81
CA ARG A 11 15.65 9.00 4.50
C ARG A 11 15.05 10.29 5.05
N GLU A 12 15.84 11.07 5.79
CA GLU A 12 15.44 12.41 6.21
C GLU A 12 15.67 13.42 5.09
N ALA A 13 14.83 14.45 5.06
CA ALA A 13 15.03 15.56 4.14
C ALA A 13 16.14 16.51 4.65
N PRO A 14 16.86 17.22 3.76
CA PRO A 14 17.81 18.26 4.16
C PRO A 14 17.15 19.34 5.03
N LYS A 15 17.85 19.84 6.07
CA LYS A 15 17.26 20.75 7.06
C LYS A 15 16.89 22.15 6.52
N GLU A 16 17.50 22.56 5.41
CA GLU A 16 17.49 23.94 4.92
C GLU A 16 16.49 24.20 3.79
N VAL A 17 15.75 23.18 3.34
CA VAL A 17 14.88 23.26 2.16
C VAL A 17 13.41 23.06 2.56
N GLN A 18 12.49 23.62 1.76
CA GLN A 18 11.08 23.26 1.87
C GLN A 18 10.92 21.78 1.47
N ASN A 19 10.68 20.95 2.47
CA ASN A 19 10.73 19.50 2.30
C ASN A 19 9.35 18.93 1.93
N ILE A 20 9.35 17.84 1.18
CA ILE A 20 8.16 17.02 0.90
C ILE A 20 8.28 15.71 1.68
N ASP A 21 7.16 15.18 2.16
CA ASP A 21 7.11 13.82 2.71
C ASP A 21 6.59 12.86 1.63
N ILE A 22 7.31 11.77 1.40
CA ILE A 22 6.87 10.64 0.58
C ILE A 22 6.66 9.45 1.51
N VAL A 23 5.47 8.86 1.49
CA VAL A 23 5.13 7.68 2.29
C VAL A 23 4.77 6.52 1.38
N ALA A 24 5.51 5.43 1.50
CA ALA A 24 5.31 4.19 0.77
C ALA A 24 4.48 3.20 1.60
N ILE A 25 3.42 2.62 1.04
CA ILE A 25 2.53 1.66 1.73
C ILE A 25 2.42 0.37 0.90
N HIS A 26 2.85 -0.75 1.47
CA HIS A 26 2.88 -2.04 0.79
C HIS A 26 1.48 -2.66 0.64
N GLY A 27 1.40 -3.74 -0.15
CA GLY A 27 0.18 -4.50 -0.38
C GLY A 27 -0.04 -5.64 0.63
N LEU A 28 -1.20 -6.29 0.50
CA LEU A 28 -1.55 -7.47 1.27
C LEU A 28 -0.54 -8.60 1.03
N GLY A 29 -0.16 -9.32 2.09
CA GLY A 29 0.84 -10.38 2.07
C GLY A 29 2.29 -9.98 1.71
N ALA A 30 2.54 -8.73 1.33
CA ALA A 30 3.87 -8.29 0.91
C ALA A 30 4.72 -7.81 2.10
N HIS A 31 6.05 -7.99 2.02
CA HIS A 31 6.97 -7.47 3.02
C HIS A 31 7.20 -5.95 2.82
N PRO A 32 7.09 -5.11 3.87
CA PRO A 32 7.12 -3.65 3.75
C PRO A 32 8.42 -3.10 3.17
N ASP A 33 9.55 -3.78 3.38
CA ASP A 33 10.86 -3.34 2.88
C ASP A 33 11.23 -4.00 1.54
N GLU A 34 10.62 -5.13 1.15
CA GLU A 34 10.91 -5.83 -0.12
C GLU A 34 9.96 -5.45 -1.25
N SER A 35 8.77 -4.92 -0.92
CA SER A 35 7.75 -4.46 -1.89
C SER A 35 8.27 -3.38 -2.85
N TRP A 36 9.41 -2.79 -2.53
CA TRP A 36 10.04 -1.70 -3.26
C TRP A 36 11.39 -2.11 -3.85
N CYS A 37 11.67 -3.41 -3.92
CA CYS A 37 12.85 -3.93 -4.58
C CYS A 37 12.58 -4.17 -6.07
N LYS A 38 13.50 -3.74 -6.92
CA LYS A 38 13.51 -4.02 -8.36
C LYS A 38 14.76 -4.82 -8.69
N ASN A 39 14.63 -5.87 -9.50
CA ASN A 39 15.78 -6.52 -10.11
C ASN A 39 16.33 -5.61 -11.22
N VAL A 40 17.56 -5.14 -11.06
CA VAL A 40 18.30 -4.36 -12.07
C VAL A 40 19.37 -5.19 -12.79
N GLY A 41 19.56 -6.44 -12.37
CA GLY A 41 20.43 -7.43 -13.02
C GLY A 41 19.68 -8.25 -14.06
N THR A 42 20.24 -9.40 -14.44
CA THR A 42 19.59 -10.34 -15.36
C THR A 42 18.71 -11.34 -14.61
N ALA A 43 18.04 -12.24 -15.33
CA ALA A 43 17.31 -13.33 -14.71
C ALA A 43 18.26 -14.37 -14.06
N GLU A 44 19.44 -14.55 -14.65
CA GLU A 44 20.49 -15.47 -14.21
C GLU A 44 21.33 -14.89 -13.07
N GLU A 45 21.51 -13.57 -13.06
CA GLU A 45 22.28 -12.82 -12.07
C GLU A 45 21.43 -11.67 -11.50
N PRO A 46 20.45 -11.97 -10.64
CA PRO A 46 19.55 -10.96 -10.10
C PRO A 46 20.27 -10.00 -9.16
N GLN A 47 19.98 -8.72 -9.32
CA GLN A 47 20.46 -7.64 -8.45
C GLN A 47 19.26 -6.85 -7.94
N TRP A 48 18.79 -7.20 -6.75
CA TRP A 48 17.66 -6.54 -6.11
C TRP A 48 18.10 -5.25 -5.44
N ARG A 49 17.49 -4.14 -5.84
CA ARG A 49 17.75 -2.81 -5.29
C ARG A 49 16.47 -2.15 -4.82
N ASN A 50 16.47 -1.58 -3.62
CA ASN A 50 15.29 -0.93 -3.06
C ASN A 50 15.21 0.53 -3.54
N TRP A 51 14.30 0.81 -4.48
CA TRP A 51 14.26 2.09 -5.18
C TRP A 51 13.87 3.28 -4.30
N LEU A 52 13.41 3.06 -3.06
CA LEU A 52 13.12 4.13 -2.08
C LEU A 52 14.37 4.70 -1.41
N ILE A 53 15.45 3.92 -1.31
CA ILE A 53 16.65 4.28 -0.52
C ILE A 53 17.93 4.40 -1.34
N GLU A 54 17.96 3.82 -2.53
CA GLU A 54 19.13 3.81 -3.40
C GLU A 54 19.39 5.20 -3.99
N ASP A 55 20.59 5.74 -3.78
CA ASP A 55 20.91 7.16 -4.03
C ASP A 55 20.66 7.61 -5.48
N ASP A 56 20.78 6.70 -6.45
CA ASP A 56 20.56 6.92 -7.88
C ASP A 56 19.11 6.68 -8.34
N MET A 57 18.17 6.40 -7.41
CA MET A 57 16.76 6.15 -7.71
C MET A 57 15.83 7.25 -7.17
N LEU A 58 14.84 6.94 -6.33
CA LEU A 58 13.90 7.95 -5.80
C LEU A 58 14.63 9.11 -5.09
N PRO A 59 15.66 8.88 -4.27
CA PRO A 59 16.49 9.94 -3.73
C PRO A 59 17.07 10.92 -4.77
N ALA A 60 17.50 10.45 -5.95
CA ALA A 60 18.00 11.32 -7.03
C ALA A 60 16.88 12.16 -7.67
N VAL A 61 15.69 11.58 -7.83
CA VAL A 61 14.52 12.28 -8.40
C VAL A 61 13.92 13.28 -7.41
N ALA A 62 13.92 12.93 -6.12
CA ALA A 62 13.35 13.72 -5.03
C ALA A 62 14.41 14.01 -3.94
N PRO A 63 15.43 14.82 -4.23
CA PRO A 63 16.57 15.04 -3.33
C PRO A 63 16.16 15.71 -2.01
N ASN A 64 15.07 16.49 -2.01
CA ASN A 64 14.55 17.22 -0.86
C ASN A 64 13.41 16.47 -0.13
N ALA A 65 13.18 15.20 -0.46
CA ALA A 65 12.12 14.40 0.15
C ALA A 65 12.58 13.70 1.42
N ARG A 66 11.72 13.72 2.44
CA ARG A 66 11.76 12.74 3.53
C ARG A 66 11.00 11.51 3.05
N ILE A 67 11.70 10.38 2.94
CA ILE A 67 11.14 9.14 2.44
C ILE A 67 10.84 8.24 3.62
N MET A 68 9.60 7.77 3.71
CA MET A 68 9.10 6.92 4.77
C MET A 68 8.39 5.71 4.17
N ARG A 69 8.32 4.62 4.91
CA ARG A 69 7.44 3.49 4.62
C ARG A 69 6.55 3.18 5.80
N TYR A 70 5.34 2.70 5.54
CA TYR A 70 4.43 2.20 6.57
C TYR A 70 4.22 0.70 6.39
N GLY A 71 4.58 -0.06 7.41
CA GLY A 71 4.31 -1.49 7.51
C GLY A 71 3.08 -1.78 8.36
N TYR A 72 2.27 -2.73 7.94
CA TYR A 72 1.13 -3.23 8.72
C TYR A 72 1.07 -4.75 8.65
N ALA A 73 0.48 -5.38 9.67
CA ALA A 73 0.22 -6.82 9.66
C ALA A 73 -0.65 -7.17 8.44
N SER A 74 -0.06 -7.88 7.47
CA SER A 74 -0.68 -8.16 6.17
C SER A 74 -1.35 -9.53 6.10
N LEU A 75 -1.22 -10.34 7.15
CA LEU A 75 -1.91 -11.63 7.32
C LEU A 75 -3.26 -11.38 8.00
N TRP A 76 -4.34 -11.39 7.22
CA TRP A 76 -5.70 -11.27 7.73
C TRP A 76 -6.38 -12.65 7.71
N PHE A 77 -6.98 -13.05 8.82
CA PHE A 77 -7.78 -14.27 8.93
C PHE A 77 -9.28 -13.91 8.85
N GLY A 78 -9.95 -14.20 7.72
CA GLY A 78 -11.40 -14.43 7.64
C GLY A 78 -12.34 -13.25 7.26
N HIS A 79 -13.49 -13.59 6.64
CA HIS A 79 -14.46 -12.69 5.98
C HIS A 79 -15.21 -11.68 6.87
N ILE A 80 -15.36 -11.92 8.17
CA ILE A 80 -16.32 -11.18 9.02
C ILE A 80 -15.67 -10.02 9.80
N GLU A 81 -14.34 -10.01 9.98
CA GLU A 81 -13.61 -8.95 10.73
C GLU A 81 -13.06 -7.81 9.84
N MET A 82 -13.19 -7.90 8.51
CA MET A 82 -12.40 -7.12 7.56
C MET A 82 -12.80 -5.65 7.35
N ARG A 83 -14.09 -5.28 7.44
CA ARG A 83 -14.48 -3.85 7.34
C ARG A 83 -14.03 -3.05 8.56
N HIS A 84 -14.22 -3.61 9.74
CA HIS A 84 -13.67 -3.05 10.99
C HIS A 84 -12.14 -3.05 10.94
N GLY A 85 -11.54 -4.08 10.32
CA GLY A 85 -10.10 -4.15 10.02
C GLY A 85 -9.59 -2.97 9.21
N MET A 86 -10.23 -2.61 8.10
CA MET A 86 -9.73 -1.53 7.24
C MET A 86 -9.80 -0.14 7.90
N ALA A 87 -10.93 0.20 8.54
CA ALA A 87 -11.04 1.43 9.31
C ALA A 87 -10.03 1.48 10.46
N LEU A 88 -9.80 0.34 11.12
CA LEU A 88 -8.78 0.21 12.16
C LEU A 88 -7.36 0.41 11.60
N MET A 89 -7.05 -0.15 10.44
CA MET A 89 -5.74 0.00 9.77
C MET A 89 -5.51 1.44 9.34
N ALA A 90 -6.50 2.07 8.72
CA ALA A 90 -6.47 3.48 8.34
C ALA A 90 -6.28 4.36 9.59
N GLY A 91 -7.02 4.11 10.67
CA GLY A 91 -6.89 4.84 11.93
C GLY A 91 -5.53 4.64 12.61
N ARG A 92 -4.96 3.43 12.56
CA ARG A 92 -3.58 3.15 13.03
C ARG A 92 -2.55 3.92 12.21
N PHE A 93 -2.70 3.89 10.89
CA PHE A 93 -1.85 4.62 9.95
C PHE A 93 -1.90 6.14 10.20
N LEU A 94 -3.10 6.72 10.27
CA LEU A 94 -3.30 8.14 10.58
C LEU A 94 -2.65 8.54 11.90
N ARG A 95 -2.79 7.71 12.94
CA ARG A 95 -2.19 7.99 14.25
C ARG A 95 -0.68 8.13 14.17
N VAL A 96 0.00 7.18 13.53
CA VAL A 96 1.47 7.22 13.42
C VAL A 96 1.94 8.32 12.48
N LEU A 97 1.21 8.56 11.38
CA LEU A 97 1.53 9.62 10.43
C LEU A 97 1.37 11.01 11.05
N ASN A 98 0.27 11.24 11.77
CA ASN A 98 0.01 12.51 12.47
C ASN A 98 1.06 12.78 13.55
N GLN A 99 1.46 11.75 14.31
CA GLN A 99 2.56 11.87 15.27
C GLN A 99 3.88 12.26 14.60
N GLN A 100 4.24 11.60 13.50
CA GLN A 100 5.47 11.90 12.74
C GLN A 100 5.49 13.31 12.13
N ARG A 101 4.30 13.86 11.86
CA ARG A 101 4.11 15.18 11.23
C ARG A 101 3.73 16.27 12.23
N LYS A 102 3.70 16.00 13.53
CA LYS A 102 3.27 16.96 14.57
C LYS A 102 3.98 18.33 14.51
N ARG A 103 5.25 18.37 14.10
CA ARG A 103 6.03 19.61 13.97
C ARG A 103 5.85 20.32 12.61
N ALA A 104 5.33 19.63 11.61
CA ALA A 104 5.13 20.15 10.26
C ALA A 104 3.85 19.55 9.63
N PRO A 105 2.67 19.80 10.21
CA PRO A 105 1.43 19.12 9.84
C PRO A 105 0.99 19.37 8.39
N PHE A 106 1.38 20.52 7.83
CA PHE A 106 1.02 20.97 6.47
C PHE A 106 2.13 20.78 5.44
N ARG A 107 3.22 20.07 5.78
CA ARG A 107 4.28 19.79 4.82
C ARG A 107 3.72 19.03 3.61
N PRO A 108 4.02 19.38 2.36
CA PRO A 108 3.54 18.62 1.20
C PRO A 108 3.74 17.11 1.37
N LEU A 109 2.71 16.34 1.03
CA LEU A 109 2.63 14.91 1.28
C LEU A 109 2.28 14.19 -0.02
N VAL A 110 3.02 13.12 -0.32
CA VAL A 110 2.75 12.22 -1.43
C VAL A 110 2.72 10.79 -0.92
N PHE A 111 1.71 10.04 -1.36
CA PHE A 111 1.61 8.61 -1.08
C PHE A 111 1.99 7.80 -2.30
N VAL A 112 2.78 6.75 -2.08
CA VAL A 112 3.05 5.71 -3.07
C VAL A 112 2.55 4.39 -2.50
N THR A 113 1.66 3.71 -3.21
CA THR A 113 0.99 2.53 -2.67
C THR A 113 0.99 1.39 -3.64
N TYR A 114 1.00 0.17 -3.11
CA TYR A 114 0.84 -1.06 -3.86
C TYR A 114 -0.34 -1.87 -3.34
N GLY A 115 -1.19 -2.36 -4.24
CA GLY A 115 -2.32 -3.23 -3.97
C GLY A 115 -3.25 -2.67 -2.88
N PHE A 116 -3.44 -3.48 -1.82
CA PHE A 116 -4.29 -3.14 -0.67
C PHE A 116 -3.84 -1.88 0.10
N GLY A 117 -2.55 -1.53 0.06
CA GLY A 117 -2.03 -0.31 0.67
C GLY A 117 -2.72 0.95 0.17
N GLY A 118 -3.15 0.96 -1.09
CA GLY A 118 -3.92 2.06 -1.67
C GLY A 118 -5.30 2.23 -1.03
N LEU A 119 -5.97 1.14 -0.66
CA LEU A 119 -7.27 1.19 0.01
C LEU A 119 -7.15 1.75 1.43
N ILE A 120 -6.06 1.42 2.14
CA ILE A 120 -5.76 1.98 3.46
C ILE A 120 -5.57 3.50 3.36
N VAL A 121 -4.80 3.97 2.38
CA VAL A 121 -4.54 5.40 2.18
C VAL A 121 -5.82 6.15 1.80
N LEU A 122 -6.63 5.59 0.91
CA LEU A 122 -7.91 6.21 0.54
C LEU A 122 -8.86 6.35 1.73
N GLU A 123 -9.02 5.29 2.53
CA GLU A 123 -9.84 5.33 3.74
C GLU A 123 -9.29 6.36 4.74
N ALA A 124 -7.97 6.42 4.91
CA ALA A 124 -7.31 7.38 5.78
C ALA A 124 -7.51 8.83 5.31
N LEU A 125 -7.45 9.09 4.00
CA LEU A 125 -7.70 10.42 3.44
C LEU A 125 -9.16 10.84 3.64
N LEU A 126 -10.13 9.95 3.45
CA LEU A 126 -11.54 10.23 3.72
C LEU A 126 -11.80 10.56 5.19
N GLU A 127 -11.26 9.77 6.11
CA GLU A 127 -11.34 10.02 7.56
C GLU A 127 -10.66 11.36 7.94
N ALA A 128 -9.53 11.69 7.31
CA ALA A 128 -8.82 12.96 7.54
C ALA A 128 -9.56 14.18 6.99
N GLU A 129 -10.27 14.03 5.86
CA GLU A 129 -11.12 15.07 5.28
C GLU A 129 -12.35 15.35 6.15
N GLN A 130 -12.97 14.29 6.68
CA GLN A 130 -14.16 14.39 7.54
C GLN A 130 -13.85 14.95 8.94
N HIS A 131 -12.63 14.72 9.43
CA HIS A 131 -12.20 15.09 10.78
C HIS A 131 -10.88 15.89 10.78
N PRO A 132 -10.84 17.09 10.15
CA PRO A 132 -9.62 17.89 10.03
C PRO A 132 -9.08 18.37 11.39
N GLU A 133 -9.94 18.51 12.40
CA GLU A 133 -9.55 18.84 13.79
C GLU A 133 -8.76 17.71 14.45
N LYS A 134 -9.05 16.46 14.08
CA LYS A 134 -8.40 15.25 14.61
C LYS A 134 -7.11 14.94 13.83
N TRP A 135 -7.12 15.22 12.52
CA TRP A 135 -6.05 14.89 11.58
C TRP A 135 -5.53 16.13 10.84
N PRO A 136 -5.02 17.14 11.56
CA PRO A 136 -4.70 18.44 10.97
C PRO A 136 -3.64 18.32 9.87
N GLY A 137 -3.97 18.87 8.71
CA GLY A 137 -3.05 18.97 7.57
C GLY A 137 -2.85 17.68 6.77
N ILE A 138 -3.35 16.52 7.20
CA ILE A 138 -3.14 15.26 6.47
C ILE A 138 -3.78 15.30 5.09
N PHE A 139 -5.07 15.61 5.01
CA PHE A 139 -5.78 15.70 3.73
C PHE A 139 -5.34 16.92 2.92
N SER A 140 -5.32 18.11 3.53
CA SER A 140 -5.06 19.36 2.81
C SER A 140 -3.62 19.53 2.31
N SER A 141 -2.64 18.81 2.88
CA SER A 141 -1.27 18.80 2.37
C SER A 141 -0.98 17.63 1.43
N ASN A 142 -1.94 16.73 1.18
CA ASN A 142 -1.79 15.68 0.20
C ASN A 142 -1.76 16.29 -1.21
N THR A 143 -0.60 16.21 -1.85
CA THR A 143 -0.32 16.79 -3.18
C THR A 143 -0.25 15.75 -4.28
N GLY A 144 -0.19 14.46 -3.93
CA GLY A 144 -0.10 13.39 -4.92
C GLY A 144 -0.35 12.00 -4.35
N LEU A 145 -0.91 11.13 -5.18
CA LEU A 145 -1.21 9.74 -4.85
C LEU A 145 -0.83 8.85 -6.04
N VAL A 146 0.13 7.95 -5.84
CA VAL A 146 0.61 6.98 -6.83
C VAL A 146 0.14 5.59 -6.42
N LEU A 147 -0.59 4.91 -7.31
CA LEU A 147 -1.34 3.70 -6.99
C LEU A 147 -0.94 2.58 -7.96
N PHE A 148 -0.26 1.55 -7.45
CA PHE A 148 0.13 0.37 -8.21
C PHE A 148 -0.83 -0.78 -7.91
N GLY A 149 -1.64 -1.21 -8.89
CA GLY A 149 -2.49 -2.39 -8.74
C GLY A 149 -3.57 -2.29 -7.65
N THR A 150 -3.94 -1.08 -7.22
CA THR A 150 -5.03 -0.88 -6.25
C THR A 150 -6.39 -1.11 -6.93
N PRO A 151 -7.27 -1.96 -6.38
CA PRO A 151 -8.55 -2.27 -7.02
C PRO A 151 -9.61 -1.18 -6.74
N PHE A 152 -9.90 -0.32 -7.72
CA PHE A 152 -10.80 0.85 -7.55
C PHE A 152 -12.29 0.62 -7.85
N ARG A 153 -12.70 -0.49 -8.51
CA ARG A 153 -14.04 -0.56 -9.14
C ARG A 153 -15.11 -1.34 -8.37
N GLY A 154 -16.20 -0.65 -8.03
CA GLY A 154 -17.62 -0.97 -8.30
C GLY A 154 -18.29 -2.20 -7.70
N ALA A 155 -17.57 -3.28 -7.43
CA ALA A 155 -18.09 -4.40 -6.67
C ALA A 155 -18.05 -4.02 -5.19
N GLN A 156 -19.05 -4.42 -4.40
CA GLN A 156 -19.05 -4.23 -2.94
C GLN A 156 -17.64 -4.47 -2.39
N ARG A 157 -17.10 -3.58 -1.55
CA ARG A 157 -15.73 -3.63 -1.00
C ARG A 157 -15.24 -5.04 -0.58
N MET A 158 -16.15 -5.93 -0.17
CA MET A 158 -15.89 -7.36 0.08
C MET A 158 -15.45 -8.14 -1.17
N LYS A 159 -16.13 -7.97 -2.30
CA LYS A 159 -15.79 -8.57 -3.60
C LYS A 159 -14.39 -8.17 -4.07
N GLN A 160 -13.97 -6.93 -3.85
CA GLN A 160 -12.60 -6.50 -4.17
C GLN A 160 -11.55 -7.20 -3.30
N MET A 161 -11.89 -7.47 -2.04
CA MET A 161 -11.03 -8.19 -1.12
C MET A 161 -10.96 -9.67 -1.44
N GLU A 162 -12.07 -10.29 -1.83
CA GLU A 162 -12.11 -11.66 -2.33
C GLU A 162 -11.23 -11.81 -3.59
N ILE A 163 -11.25 -10.83 -4.50
CA ILE A 163 -10.34 -10.81 -5.66
C ILE A 163 -8.88 -10.70 -5.21
N LEU A 164 -8.57 -9.82 -4.25
CA LEU A 164 -7.21 -9.66 -3.73
C LEU A 164 -6.73 -10.92 -3.00
N GLU A 165 -7.59 -11.56 -2.22
CA GLU A 165 -7.31 -12.83 -1.55
C GLU A 165 -7.09 -13.95 -2.56
N ALA A 166 -7.97 -14.08 -3.56
CA ALA A 166 -7.84 -15.07 -4.62
C ALA A 166 -6.54 -14.90 -5.41
N ALA A 167 -6.23 -13.67 -5.83
CA ALA A 167 -4.96 -13.35 -6.49
C ALA A 167 -3.74 -13.63 -5.59
N TRP A 168 -3.87 -13.37 -4.29
CA TRP A 168 -2.81 -13.67 -3.33
C TRP A 168 -2.57 -15.17 -3.17
N PHE A 169 -3.64 -15.97 -3.05
CA PHE A 169 -3.55 -17.44 -2.98
C PHE A 169 -2.96 -18.04 -4.25
N GLU A 170 -3.39 -17.55 -5.41
CA GLU A 170 -2.87 -17.97 -6.72
C GLU A 170 -1.35 -17.68 -6.82
N TYR A 171 -0.93 -16.47 -6.48
CA TYR A 171 0.48 -16.08 -6.54
C TYR A 171 1.39 -16.87 -5.57
N HIS A 172 0.89 -17.23 -4.39
CA HIS A 172 1.67 -17.94 -3.36
C HIS A 172 1.52 -19.46 -3.40
N GLY A 173 0.83 -20.03 -4.40
CA GLY A 173 0.75 -21.47 -4.62
C GLY A 173 0.01 -22.26 -3.54
N TYR A 174 -0.82 -21.61 -2.72
CA TYR A 174 -1.68 -22.28 -1.74
C TYR A 174 -2.99 -22.71 -2.39
N GLN A 175 -3.52 -23.88 -1.98
CA GLN A 175 -4.85 -24.32 -2.41
C GLN A 175 -5.89 -23.25 -2.07
N ILE A 176 -6.49 -22.68 -3.11
CA ILE A 176 -7.58 -21.71 -2.99
C ILE A 176 -8.68 -22.38 -2.16
N PRO A 177 -9.11 -21.79 -1.03
CA PRO A 177 -10.26 -22.30 -0.29
C PRO A 177 -11.47 -22.41 -1.22
N GLN A 178 -12.33 -23.42 -1.05
CA GLN A 178 -13.48 -23.65 -1.95
C GLN A 178 -14.36 -22.39 -2.17
N SER A 179 -14.40 -21.48 -1.19
CA SER A 179 -15.06 -20.17 -1.31
C SER A 179 -14.45 -19.25 -2.37
N GLY A 180 -13.12 -19.24 -2.52
CA GLY A 180 -12.42 -18.47 -3.56
C GLY A 180 -12.58 -19.08 -4.95
N ILE A 181 -12.65 -20.42 -5.05
CA ILE A 181 -12.87 -21.13 -6.32
C ILE A 181 -14.26 -20.84 -6.89
N ALA A 182 -15.30 -20.92 -6.04
CA ALA A 182 -16.67 -20.64 -6.46
C ALA A 182 -16.85 -19.20 -6.98
N TYR A 183 -16.11 -18.25 -6.41
CA TYR A 183 -16.17 -16.84 -6.81
C TYR A 183 -15.43 -16.53 -8.11
N LEU A 184 -14.26 -17.15 -8.34
CA LEU A 184 -13.55 -17.07 -9.62
C LEU A 184 -14.37 -17.68 -10.77
N GLN A 185 -15.14 -18.73 -10.50
CA GLN A 185 -16.06 -19.34 -11.45
C GLN A 185 -17.27 -18.43 -11.75
N GLU A 186 -17.75 -17.66 -10.77
CA GLU A 186 -18.81 -16.66 -10.96
C GLU A 186 -18.32 -15.46 -11.79
N LEU A 187 -17.06 -15.04 -11.62
CA LEU A 187 -16.42 -13.98 -12.39
C LEU A 187 -16.10 -14.37 -13.84
N ALA A 188 -15.83 -15.66 -14.10
CA ALA A 188 -15.49 -16.14 -15.44
C ALA A 188 -16.68 -16.12 -16.42
N GLY A 189 -17.91 -16.14 -15.91
CA GLY A 189 -19.12 -16.30 -16.73
C GLY A 189 -19.13 -17.62 -17.53
N PRO A 190 -20.29 -18.10 -17.97
CA PRO A 190 -20.40 -19.41 -18.64
C PRO A 190 -19.72 -19.49 -20.03
N ASP A 191 -19.17 -18.40 -20.58
CA ASP A 191 -18.86 -18.28 -22.01
C ASP A 191 -17.37 -18.16 -22.38
N LYS A 192 -16.42 -18.47 -21.49
CA LYS A 192 -15.00 -18.52 -21.88
C LYS A 192 -14.23 -19.73 -21.34
N GLN A 193 -14.69 -20.92 -21.74
CA GLN A 193 -13.79 -22.06 -21.94
C GLN A 193 -12.99 -21.85 -23.24
N ASP A 194 -12.01 -20.95 -23.21
CA ASP A 194 -10.81 -20.99 -24.07
C ASP A 194 -10.04 -19.69 -23.90
N SER A 195 -9.09 -19.70 -22.97
CA SER A 195 -7.76 -19.08 -23.13
C SER A 195 -7.04 -19.13 -21.79
N ALA A 196 -6.19 -20.15 -21.65
CA ALA A 196 -5.04 -20.08 -20.77
C ALA A 196 -4.21 -18.85 -21.18
N ARG A 197 -4.21 -17.81 -20.32
CA ARG A 197 -3.18 -16.77 -20.12
C ARG A 197 -3.81 -15.61 -19.35
N LEU A 198 -3.82 -15.71 -18.02
CA LEU A 198 -3.69 -14.50 -17.22
C LEU A 198 -2.19 -14.19 -17.16
N VAL A 199 -1.80 -13.17 -17.92
CA VAL A 199 -0.56 -12.45 -17.65
C VAL A 199 -0.93 -11.35 -16.66
N LEU A 200 -0.43 -11.46 -15.44
CA LEU A 200 -0.27 -10.38 -14.47
C LEU A 200 1.17 -10.40 -13.99
#